data_AF-A0A225WBA0-F1
#
_entry.id   AF-A0A225WBA0-F1
#
_cell.length_a   1.000
_cell.length_b   1.000
_cell.length_c   1.000
_cell.angle_alpha   90.00
_cell.angle_beta   90.00
_cell.angle_gamma   90.00
#
_symmetry.space_group_name_H-M   'P 1'
#
loop_
_entity.id
_entity.type
_entity.pdbx_description
1 polymer ?
#
loop_
_entity_poly.entity_id
_entity_poly.type
_entity_poly.pdbx_seq_one_letter_code
_entity_poly.pdbx_strand_id
1 'polypeptide(L)'
;MFNGAKLTEVAKHGTQKINTVTKDLVMTARLDWMPMNQQTVGQLFSHFKVEKAGPNLLESTQFKHWATSVSKLYKTNSEGANMAMVSTLTVQYQDEALARMLAAAREVPGTKDVATNLFNAQMKYWISEKKSADQVFRYLELDQAGENVLASPLLKRWMKFVQQKSEDPYRALYLDLSTRFDDKGLANVLLGSKVGFGKKFDYHKLDDLVVQKWVDSKKTVDDVYELLKLRNVESSDFLQNPAVNTWVSFVTKRLDIPNTSPHELLYRKLITQYDDKGLANVLLSPKGDFGEKFDFLKFDNLILQKWVDSGKTVDDAYDLLKLRNVESSDFLQSPALENWLSFVTKLSSRLDNPNKGPPELLYGKLVSQYNDNELANVLLGLKGGFGEKFELHKLDDLVLQKWVDSGKTVDDVYTLLKLGDGKTILQNPALETWLAFMTKLNSPLHNPYEET
;
A
#
# COMPACT_ATOMS: atom_id res chain seq x y z
N MET A 1 -13.65 26.58 29.96
CA MET A 1 -12.76 26.42 28.81
C MET A 1 -13.57 25.81 27.67
N PHE A 2 -13.96 26.60 26.67
CA PHE A 2 -14.66 26.07 25.49
C PHE A 2 -13.64 25.42 24.56
N ASN A 3 -13.86 24.15 24.25
CA ASN A 3 -12.90 23.29 23.56
C ASN A 3 -12.80 23.70 22.08
N GLY A 4 -11.66 24.28 21.66
CA GLY A 4 -11.45 24.84 20.32
C GLY A 4 -11.69 23.86 19.17
N ALA A 5 -11.58 22.55 19.43
CA ALA A 5 -11.89 21.49 18.47
C ALA A 5 -13.38 21.41 18.07
N LYS A 6 -14.31 21.77 18.97
CA LYS A 6 -15.76 21.78 18.64
C LYS A 6 -16.14 22.94 17.73
N LEU A 7 -15.45 24.09 17.84
CA LEU A 7 -15.73 25.27 17.03
C LEU A 7 -15.27 25.10 15.58
N THR A 8 -14.11 24.45 15.35
CA THR A 8 -13.61 24.17 14.00
C THR A 8 -14.45 23.12 13.28
N GLU A 9 -14.98 22.12 13.99
CA GLU A 9 -15.88 21.11 13.42
C GLU A 9 -17.25 21.70 13.04
N VAL A 10 -17.82 22.54 13.91
CA VAL A 10 -19.07 23.27 13.64
C VAL A 10 -18.91 24.24 12.47
N ALA A 11 -17.77 24.95 12.38
CA ALA A 11 -17.47 25.83 11.26
C ALA A 11 -17.36 25.04 9.93
N LYS A 12 -16.64 23.91 9.93
CA LYS A 12 -16.46 23.06 8.75
C LYS A 12 -17.79 22.47 8.27
N HIS A 13 -18.63 22.01 9.21
CA HIS A 13 -19.98 21.55 8.89
C HIS A 13 -20.88 22.68 8.37
N GLY A 14 -20.81 23.88 8.96
CA GLY A 14 -21.54 25.06 8.48
C GLY A 14 -21.16 25.43 7.04
N THR A 15 -19.85 25.47 6.74
CA THR A 15 -19.36 25.80 5.39
C THR A 15 -19.72 24.72 4.37
N GLN A 16 -19.66 23.43 4.75
CA GLN A 16 -20.13 22.35 3.87
C GLN A 16 -21.62 22.46 3.59
N LYS A 17 -22.45 22.69 4.61
CA LYS A 17 -23.91 22.78 4.48
C LYS A 17 -24.33 23.97 3.62
N ILE A 18 -23.68 25.13 3.78
CA ILE A 18 -23.88 26.31 2.92
C ILE A 18 -23.49 25.99 1.48
N ASN A 19 -22.31 25.41 1.25
CA ASN A 19 -21.86 25.05 -0.11
C ASN A 19 -22.78 24.02 -0.79
N THR A 20 -23.32 23.06 -0.05
CA THR A 20 -24.31 22.10 -0.58
C THR A 20 -25.61 22.81 -0.95
N VAL A 21 -26.18 23.61 -0.05
CA VAL A 21 -27.41 24.38 -0.32
C VAL A 21 -27.24 25.34 -1.50
N THR A 22 -26.10 26.01 -1.63
CA THR A 22 -25.82 26.90 -2.78
C THR A 22 -25.66 26.12 -4.09
N LYS A 23 -25.00 24.94 -4.07
CA LYS A 23 -24.91 24.08 -5.26
C LYS A 23 -26.26 23.50 -5.66
N ASP A 24 -27.07 23.09 -4.70
CA ASP A 24 -28.42 22.58 -4.92
C ASP A 24 -29.31 23.69 -5.51
N LEU A 25 -29.27 24.91 -4.97
CA LEU A 25 -29.99 26.07 -5.52
C LEU A 25 -29.54 26.41 -6.95
N VAL A 26 -28.24 26.38 -7.24
CA VAL A 26 -27.71 26.62 -8.58
C VAL A 26 -28.08 25.48 -9.54
N MET A 27 -28.06 24.22 -9.10
CA MET A 27 -28.54 23.09 -9.91
C MET A 27 -30.05 23.19 -10.15
N THR A 28 -30.84 23.53 -9.14
CA THR A 28 -32.31 23.67 -9.22
C THR A 28 -32.70 24.81 -10.17
N ALA A 29 -32.09 25.99 -10.01
CA ALA A 29 -32.29 27.11 -10.94
C ALA A 29 -31.79 26.80 -12.36
N ARG A 30 -30.78 25.92 -12.50
CA ARG A 30 -30.29 25.38 -13.77
C ARG A 30 -31.03 24.10 -14.19
N LEU A 31 -32.18 23.78 -13.61
CA LEU A 31 -33.07 22.72 -14.08
C LEU A 31 -34.44 23.28 -14.49
N ASP A 32 -34.81 24.45 -13.95
CA ASP A 32 -36.02 25.19 -14.32
C ASP A 32 -36.11 25.61 -15.80
N TRP A 33 -35.02 25.55 -16.58
CA TRP A 33 -35.02 25.89 -18.02
C TRP A 33 -35.26 24.70 -18.97
N MET A 34 -35.31 23.45 -18.46
CA MET A 34 -35.54 22.26 -19.29
C MET A 34 -36.86 22.28 -20.09
N PRO A 35 -37.99 22.85 -19.61
CA PRO A 35 -39.24 22.81 -20.37
C PRO A 35 -39.24 23.68 -21.64
N MET A 36 -38.42 24.73 -21.70
CA MET A 36 -38.68 25.86 -22.62
C MET A 36 -38.46 25.53 -24.11
N ASN A 37 -37.72 24.47 -24.43
CA ASN A 37 -37.43 24.05 -25.81
C ASN A 37 -37.54 22.53 -26.06
N GLN A 38 -37.95 21.73 -25.07
CA GLN A 38 -37.84 20.26 -25.16
C GLN A 38 -38.72 19.66 -26.28
N GLN A 39 -39.90 20.25 -26.52
CA GLN A 39 -40.77 19.84 -27.63
C GLN A 39 -40.08 20.05 -28.99
N THR A 40 -39.46 21.21 -29.20
CA THR A 40 -38.70 21.52 -30.41
C THR A 40 -37.52 20.58 -30.60
N VAL A 41 -36.82 20.22 -29.52
CA VAL A 41 -35.72 19.25 -29.57
C VAL A 41 -36.19 17.88 -30.05
N GLY A 42 -37.35 17.39 -29.56
CA GLY A 42 -37.97 16.15 -30.02
C GLY A 42 -38.49 16.20 -31.46
N GLN A 43 -39.02 17.35 -31.89
CA GLN A 43 -39.40 17.56 -33.30
C GLN A 43 -38.19 17.50 -34.23
N LEU A 44 -37.09 18.15 -33.85
CA LEU A 44 -35.84 18.09 -34.62
C LEU A 44 -35.29 16.66 -34.66
N PHE A 45 -35.39 15.91 -33.57
CA PHE A 45 -34.95 14.50 -33.51
C PHE A 45 -35.68 13.66 -34.56
N SER A 46 -37.00 13.82 -34.66
CA SER A 46 -37.84 13.14 -35.66
C SER A 46 -37.58 13.65 -37.09
N HIS A 47 -37.38 14.96 -37.25
CA HIS A 47 -37.10 15.58 -38.55
C HIS A 47 -35.82 15.05 -39.19
N PHE A 48 -34.75 14.92 -38.40
CA PHE A 48 -33.48 14.35 -38.85
C PHE A 48 -33.46 12.81 -38.87
N LYS A 49 -34.56 12.15 -38.49
CA LYS A 49 -34.71 10.68 -38.45
C LYS A 49 -33.62 10.01 -37.61
N VAL A 50 -33.28 10.61 -36.47
CA VAL A 50 -32.16 10.20 -35.61
C VAL A 50 -32.40 8.80 -35.03
N GLU A 51 -33.66 8.41 -34.83
CA GLU A 51 -34.07 7.06 -34.41
C GLU A 51 -33.67 5.95 -35.39
N LYS A 52 -33.39 6.30 -36.65
CA LYS A 52 -33.01 5.33 -37.71
C LYS A 52 -31.50 5.18 -37.88
N ALA A 53 -30.70 5.92 -37.10
CA ALA A 53 -29.24 5.92 -37.25
C ALA A 53 -28.54 4.64 -36.77
N GLY A 54 -29.25 3.75 -36.07
CA GLY A 54 -28.73 2.47 -35.62
C GLY A 54 -27.64 2.58 -34.55
N PRO A 55 -26.78 1.56 -34.39
CA PRO A 55 -25.88 1.44 -33.23
C PRO A 55 -24.76 2.50 -33.19
N ASN A 56 -24.33 3.04 -34.34
CA ASN A 56 -23.30 4.08 -34.43
C ASN A 56 -23.90 5.49 -34.44
N LEU A 57 -24.94 5.69 -33.63
CA LEU A 57 -25.73 6.92 -33.57
C LEU A 57 -24.87 8.19 -33.55
N LEU A 58 -23.86 8.25 -32.68
CA LEU A 58 -23.02 9.44 -32.47
C LEU A 58 -22.11 9.78 -33.66
N GLU A 59 -21.85 8.80 -34.54
CA GLU A 59 -21.07 9.01 -35.78
C GLU A 59 -21.95 9.47 -36.94
N SER A 60 -23.25 9.20 -36.86
CA SER A 60 -24.20 9.40 -37.94
C SER A 60 -24.38 10.88 -38.32
N THR A 61 -24.60 11.12 -39.60
CA THR A 61 -24.91 12.46 -40.13
C THR A 61 -26.21 13.01 -39.54
N GLN A 62 -27.19 12.13 -39.31
CA GLN A 62 -28.48 12.44 -38.70
C GLN A 62 -28.28 13.06 -37.30
N PHE A 63 -27.50 12.39 -36.44
CA PHE A 63 -27.20 12.88 -35.10
C PHE A 63 -26.41 14.19 -35.15
N LYS A 64 -25.41 14.33 -36.04
CA LYS A 64 -24.61 15.56 -36.16
C LYS A 64 -25.46 16.78 -36.54
N HIS A 65 -26.37 16.61 -37.51
CA HIS A 65 -27.31 17.68 -37.90
C HIS A 65 -28.29 18.04 -36.78
N TRP A 66 -28.82 17.03 -36.09
CA TRP A 66 -29.70 17.23 -34.94
C TRP A 66 -28.99 17.95 -33.79
N ALA A 67 -27.85 17.44 -33.34
CA ALA A 67 -27.06 18.01 -32.24
C ALA A 67 -26.61 19.45 -32.53
N THR A 68 -26.25 19.75 -33.78
CA THR A 68 -25.93 21.13 -34.21
C THR A 68 -27.15 22.04 -34.10
N SER A 69 -28.32 21.55 -34.52
CA SER A 69 -29.58 22.32 -34.48
C SER A 69 -30.01 22.58 -33.03
N VAL A 70 -29.94 21.56 -32.17
CA VAL A 70 -30.21 21.70 -30.74
C VAL A 70 -29.23 22.68 -30.09
N SER A 71 -27.94 22.59 -30.39
CA SER A 71 -26.94 23.52 -29.85
C SER A 71 -27.25 24.99 -30.20
N LYS A 72 -27.72 25.26 -31.43
CA LYS A 72 -28.16 26.59 -31.85
C LYS A 72 -29.36 27.10 -31.05
N LEU A 73 -30.34 26.24 -30.75
CA LEU A 73 -31.51 26.62 -29.93
C LEU A 73 -31.12 27.11 -28.54
N TYR A 74 -30.08 26.50 -27.95
CA TYR A 74 -29.61 26.84 -26.61
C TYR A 74 -28.52 27.92 -26.59
N LYS A 75 -28.16 28.49 -27.74
CA LYS A 75 -27.17 29.57 -27.88
C LYS A 75 -25.84 29.20 -27.21
N THR A 76 -25.48 29.89 -26.12
CA THR A 76 -24.24 29.65 -25.35
C THR A 76 -24.41 28.63 -24.22
N ASN A 77 -25.63 28.17 -23.92
CA ASN A 77 -25.89 27.18 -22.88
C ASN A 77 -25.64 25.75 -23.39
N SER A 78 -24.38 25.40 -23.61
CA SER A 78 -23.96 24.08 -24.10
C SER A 78 -24.34 22.93 -23.16
N GLU A 79 -24.23 23.16 -21.85
CA GLU A 79 -24.70 22.20 -20.85
C GLU A 79 -26.18 21.91 -21.02
N GLY A 80 -26.95 22.95 -21.32
CA GLY A 80 -28.37 22.78 -21.51
C GLY A 80 -28.78 22.09 -22.79
N ALA A 81 -28.08 22.40 -23.89
CA ALA A 81 -28.21 21.63 -25.13
C ALA A 81 -27.97 20.14 -24.89
N ASN A 82 -26.90 19.80 -24.16
CA ASN A 82 -26.55 18.41 -23.87
C ASN A 82 -27.59 17.72 -22.97
N MET A 83 -28.13 18.39 -21.94
CA MET A 83 -29.19 17.79 -21.12
C MET A 83 -30.49 17.57 -21.91
N ALA A 84 -30.86 18.48 -22.81
CA ALA A 84 -32.03 18.31 -23.66
C ALA A 84 -31.86 17.16 -24.67
N MET A 85 -30.66 17.03 -25.24
CA MET A 85 -30.28 15.89 -26.07
C MET A 85 -30.37 14.59 -25.29
N VAL A 86 -29.78 14.52 -24.09
CA VAL A 86 -29.85 13.32 -23.26
C VAL A 86 -31.29 12.97 -22.89
N SER A 87 -32.10 13.92 -22.44
CA SER A 87 -33.52 13.68 -22.12
C SER A 87 -34.26 13.03 -23.30
N THR A 88 -34.05 13.54 -24.51
CA THR A 88 -34.64 12.97 -25.73
C THR A 88 -34.13 11.57 -26.04
N LEU A 89 -32.82 11.35 -25.90
CA LEU A 89 -32.19 10.04 -26.12
C LEU A 89 -32.62 9.01 -25.07
N THR A 90 -32.79 9.42 -23.82
CA THR A 90 -33.27 8.54 -22.73
C THR A 90 -34.69 8.08 -23.00
N VAL A 91 -35.57 8.92 -23.55
CA VAL A 91 -36.94 8.50 -23.94
C VAL A 91 -36.91 7.37 -24.97
N GLN A 92 -35.95 7.38 -25.90
CA GLN A 92 -35.83 6.34 -26.92
C GLN A 92 -35.09 5.09 -26.46
N TYR A 93 -33.92 5.28 -25.86
CA TYR A 93 -32.98 4.18 -25.59
C TYR A 93 -33.05 3.69 -24.14
N GLN A 94 -33.74 4.40 -23.24
CA GLN A 94 -33.71 4.18 -21.79
C GLN A 94 -32.33 4.46 -21.18
N ASP A 95 -32.29 4.60 -19.86
CA ASP A 95 -31.08 5.06 -19.14
C ASP A 95 -29.88 4.11 -19.34
N GLU A 96 -30.11 2.80 -19.19
CA GLU A 96 -29.08 1.76 -19.27
C GLU A 96 -28.47 1.66 -20.67
N ALA A 97 -29.30 1.50 -21.71
CA ALA A 97 -28.77 1.35 -23.06
C ALA A 97 -28.08 2.63 -23.55
N LEU A 98 -28.60 3.82 -23.18
CA LEU A 98 -27.92 5.08 -23.49
C LEU A 98 -26.56 5.18 -22.78
N ALA A 99 -26.47 4.80 -21.51
CA ALA A 99 -25.21 4.82 -20.78
C ALA A 99 -24.16 3.88 -21.42
N ARG A 100 -24.58 2.67 -21.83
CA ARG A 100 -23.76 1.71 -22.58
C ARG A 100 -23.28 2.28 -23.92
N MET A 101 -24.18 2.89 -24.70
CA MET A 101 -23.85 3.53 -25.97
C MET A 101 -22.82 4.66 -25.80
N LEU A 102 -23.00 5.52 -24.79
CA LEU A 102 -22.08 6.63 -24.50
C LEU A 102 -20.74 6.14 -23.95
N ALA A 103 -20.72 5.03 -23.21
CA ALA A 103 -19.48 4.40 -22.76
C ALA A 103 -18.67 3.89 -23.96
N ALA A 104 -19.30 3.14 -24.88
CA ALA A 104 -18.65 2.62 -26.08
C ALA A 104 -18.16 3.74 -27.03
N ALA A 105 -19.01 4.74 -27.30
CA ALA A 105 -18.67 5.86 -28.17
C ALA A 105 -17.51 6.71 -27.63
N ARG A 106 -17.19 6.64 -26.33
CA ARG A 106 -16.06 7.39 -25.78
C ARG A 106 -14.71 6.76 -26.14
N GLU A 107 -14.68 5.45 -26.35
CA GLU A 107 -13.46 4.72 -26.70
C GLU A 107 -13.08 4.93 -28.18
N VAL A 108 -14.01 5.45 -28.99
CA VAL A 108 -13.76 5.83 -30.37
C VAL A 108 -13.26 7.29 -30.43
N PRO A 109 -12.04 7.56 -30.98
CA PRO A 109 -11.46 8.91 -31.00
C PRO A 109 -12.37 9.99 -31.60
N GLY A 110 -13.10 9.66 -32.67
CA GLY A 110 -13.98 10.62 -33.38
C GLY A 110 -15.25 11.02 -32.63
N THR A 111 -15.64 10.27 -31.59
CA THR A 111 -16.86 10.52 -30.80
C THR A 111 -16.56 10.77 -29.32
N LYS A 112 -15.29 10.70 -28.91
CA LYS A 112 -14.83 10.84 -27.52
C LYS A 112 -15.35 12.09 -26.82
N ASP A 113 -15.27 13.24 -27.47
CA ASP A 113 -15.65 14.53 -26.86
C ASP A 113 -17.16 14.66 -26.72
N VAL A 114 -17.92 14.34 -27.77
CA VAL A 114 -19.39 14.38 -27.73
C VAL A 114 -19.94 13.35 -26.75
N ALA A 115 -19.40 12.12 -26.73
CA ALA A 115 -19.78 11.10 -25.77
C ALA A 115 -19.46 11.51 -24.33
N THR A 116 -18.31 12.15 -24.09
CA THR A 116 -17.95 12.68 -22.76
C THR A 116 -18.91 13.77 -22.30
N ASN A 117 -19.29 14.68 -23.20
CA ASN A 117 -20.23 15.76 -22.91
C ASN A 117 -21.63 15.25 -22.61
N LEU A 118 -22.14 14.33 -23.44
CA LEU A 118 -23.44 13.70 -23.23
C LEU A 118 -23.46 12.85 -21.96
N PHE A 119 -22.39 12.11 -21.65
CA PHE A 119 -22.32 11.34 -20.41
C PHE A 119 -22.34 12.24 -19.18
N ASN A 120 -21.63 13.38 -19.21
CA ASN A 120 -21.70 14.38 -18.13
C ASN A 120 -23.11 14.98 -17.99
N ALA A 121 -23.81 15.23 -19.09
CA ALA A 121 -25.19 15.67 -19.07
C ALA A 121 -26.15 14.58 -18.55
N GLN A 122 -25.88 13.31 -18.85
CA GLN A 122 -26.65 12.17 -18.37
C GLN A 122 -26.60 12.04 -16.84
N MET A 123 -25.43 12.25 -16.23
CA MET A 123 -25.34 12.31 -14.77
C MET A 123 -26.20 13.43 -14.18
N LYS A 124 -26.20 14.62 -14.79
CA LYS A 124 -27.02 15.76 -14.31
C LYS A 124 -28.52 15.51 -14.51
N TYR A 125 -28.88 14.90 -15.62
CA TYR A 125 -30.24 14.46 -15.89
C TYR A 125 -30.71 13.43 -14.84
N TRP A 126 -29.89 12.46 -14.47
CA TRP A 126 -30.24 11.53 -13.40
C TRP A 126 -30.42 12.23 -12.04
N ILE A 127 -29.62 13.26 -11.75
CA ILE A 127 -29.79 14.07 -10.53
C ILE A 127 -31.13 14.81 -10.56
N SER A 128 -31.51 15.41 -11.69
CA SER A 128 -32.78 16.13 -11.82
C SER A 128 -34.00 15.23 -11.71
N GLU A 129 -33.91 14.03 -12.27
CA GLU A 129 -34.92 12.96 -12.16
C GLU A 129 -34.88 12.25 -10.81
N LYS A 130 -34.07 12.73 -9.85
CA LYS A 130 -33.93 12.21 -8.49
C LYS A 130 -33.59 10.71 -8.46
N LYS A 131 -32.85 10.21 -9.46
CA LYS A 131 -32.40 8.81 -9.50
C LYS A 131 -31.51 8.50 -8.29
N SER A 132 -31.65 7.31 -7.73
CA SER A 132 -30.82 6.84 -6.61
C SER A 132 -29.43 6.40 -7.09
N ALA A 133 -28.47 6.34 -6.16
CA ALA A 133 -27.14 5.78 -6.42
C ALA A 133 -27.22 4.33 -6.94
N ASP A 134 -28.05 3.50 -6.32
CA ASP A 134 -28.30 2.11 -6.73
C ASP A 134 -28.92 2.00 -8.14
N GLN A 135 -29.85 2.87 -8.52
CA GLN A 135 -30.39 2.88 -9.89
C GLN A 135 -29.29 3.15 -10.92
N VAL A 136 -28.50 4.20 -10.68
CA VAL A 136 -27.39 4.57 -11.57
C VAL A 136 -26.28 3.51 -11.56
N PHE A 137 -26.09 2.80 -10.45
CA PHE A 137 -25.16 1.67 -10.37
C PHE A 137 -25.53 0.57 -11.39
N ARG A 138 -26.83 0.23 -11.48
CA ARG A 138 -27.36 -0.74 -12.44
C ARG A 138 -27.36 -0.23 -13.88
N TYR A 139 -27.69 1.05 -14.09
CA TYR A 139 -27.61 1.66 -15.43
C TYR A 139 -26.19 1.64 -16.00
N LEU A 140 -25.18 1.58 -15.13
CA LEU A 140 -23.77 1.45 -15.49
C LEU A 140 -23.28 -0.01 -15.44
N GLU A 141 -24.19 -0.98 -15.27
CA GLU A 141 -23.92 -2.42 -15.22
C GLU A 141 -22.86 -2.82 -14.18
N LEU A 142 -22.69 -2.00 -13.14
CA LEU A 142 -21.70 -2.25 -12.08
C LEU A 142 -22.11 -3.45 -11.22
N ASP A 143 -23.40 -3.79 -11.19
CA ASP A 143 -23.93 -4.98 -10.55
C ASP A 143 -23.60 -6.27 -11.30
N GLN A 144 -23.46 -6.21 -12.63
CA GLN A 144 -23.08 -7.35 -13.46
C GLN A 144 -21.57 -7.66 -13.38
N ALA A 145 -20.76 -6.72 -12.88
CA ALA A 145 -19.32 -6.91 -12.70
C ALA A 145 -18.95 -7.86 -11.54
N GLY A 146 -19.92 -8.22 -10.69
CA GLY A 146 -19.71 -9.14 -9.56
C GLY A 146 -18.58 -8.66 -8.63
N GLU A 147 -17.70 -9.58 -8.24
CA GLU A 147 -16.57 -9.29 -7.35
C GLU A 147 -15.50 -8.38 -8.01
N ASN A 148 -15.55 -8.23 -9.34
CA ASN A 148 -14.63 -7.38 -10.12
C ASN A 148 -15.15 -5.95 -10.29
N VAL A 149 -16.20 -5.54 -9.59
CA VAL A 149 -16.78 -4.20 -9.72
C VAL A 149 -15.80 -3.06 -9.50
N LEU A 150 -14.80 -3.24 -8.63
CA LEU A 150 -13.75 -2.24 -8.38
C LEU A 150 -12.80 -2.06 -9.57
N ALA A 151 -12.74 -3.04 -10.47
CA ALA A 151 -12.01 -2.97 -11.73
C ALA A 151 -12.74 -2.16 -12.81
N SER A 152 -14.05 -1.95 -12.65
CA SER A 152 -14.86 -1.35 -13.70
C SER A 152 -14.45 0.10 -13.96
N PRO A 153 -14.14 0.49 -15.22
CA PRO A 153 -13.84 1.88 -15.56
C PRO A 153 -15.06 2.80 -15.37
N LEU A 154 -16.26 2.25 -15.25
CA LEU A 154 -17.50 2.99 -15.00
C LEU A 154 -17.68 3.33 -13.50
N LEU A 155 -17.02 2.62 -12.57
CA LEU A 155 -17.13 2.88 -11.13
C LEU A 155 -16.72 4.32 -10.79
N LYS A 156 -15.62 4.82 -11.35
CA LYS A 156 -15.16 6.21 -11.12
C LYS A 156 -16.23 7.24 -11.52
N ARG A 157 -17.05 6.93 -12.51
CA ARG A 157 -18.11 7.84 -12.99
C ARG A 157 -19.31 7.77 -12.08
N TRP A 158 -19.70 6.57 -11.66
CA TRP A 158 -20.71 6.39 -10.64
C TRP A 158 -20.35 7.14 -9.34
N MET A 159 -19.10 7.03 -8.88
CA MET A 159 -18.62 7.77 -7.71
C MET A 159 -18.70 9.29 -7.91
N LYS A 160 -18.41 9.78 -9.13
CA LYS A 160 -18.57 11.21 -9.48
C LYS A 160 -20.05 11.63 -9.44
N PHE A 161 -20.97 10.78 -9.89
CA PHE A 161 -22.41 11.03 -9.78
C PHE A 161 -22.85 11.14 -8.31
N VAL A 162 -22.42 10.20 -7.45
CA VAL A 162 -22.71 10.26 -6.00
C VAL A 162 -22.14 11.54 -5.37
N GLN A 163 -20.91 11.91 -5.71
CA GLN A 163 -20.31 13.17 -5.26
C GLN A 163 -21.07 14.41 -5.72
N GLN A 164 -21.66 14.41 -6.91
CA GLN A 164 -22.47 15.52 -7.42
C GLN A 164 -23.79 15.67 -6.68
N LYS A 165 -24.32 14.59 -6.09
CA LYS A 165 -25.44 14.61 -5.14
C LYS A 165 -25.02 15.05 -3.72
N SER A 166 -23.75 15.44 -3.53
CA SER A 166 -23.17 15.76 -2.21
C SER A 166 -23.19 14.59 -1.21
N GLU A 167 -23.18 13.35 -1.70
CA GLU A 167 -23.10 12.13 -0.91
C GLU A 167 -21.66 11.59 -0.88
N ASP A 168 -21.30 10.79 0.13
CA ASP A 168 -19.99 10.12 0.19
C ASP A 168 -19.98 8.89 -0.74
N PRO A 169 -19.17 8.88 -1.82
CA PRO A 169 -19.13 7.77 -2.77
C PRO A 169 -18.63 6.47 -2.18
N TYR A 170 -17.74 6.49 -1.17
CA TYR A 170 -17.25 5.26 -0.54
C TYR A 170 -18.32 4.66 0.36
N ARG A 171 -19.05 5.50 1.11
CA ARG A 171 -20.17 5.06 1.93
C ARG A 171 -21.31 4.48 1.09
N ALA A 172 -21.65 5.14 -0.02
CA ALA A 172 -22.65 4.63 -0.97
C ALA A 172 -22.20 3.30 -1.60
N LEU A 173 -20.92 3.20 -2.00
CA LEU A 173 -20.40 1.98 -2.62
C LEU A 173 -20.48 0.82 -1.64
N TYR A 174 -20.04 1.04 -0.40
CA TYR A 174 -20.16 0.06 0.66
C TYR A 174 -21.61 -0.39 0.89
N LEU A 175 -22.60 0.52 0.86
CA LEU A 175 -24.01 0.14 0.99
C LEU A 175 -24.45 -0.75 -0.17
N ASP A 176 -24.19 -0.32 -1.40
CA ASP A 176 -24.57 -1.08 -2.59
C ASP A 176 -23.94 -2.47 -2.57
N LEU A 177 -22.64 -2.57 -2.27
CA LEU A 177 -21.96 -3.85 -2.15
C LEU A 177 -22.52 -4.71 -1.02
N SER A 178 -22.80 -4.12 0.15
CA SER A 178 -23.33 -4.87 1.31
C SER A 178 -24.75 -5.40 1.11
N THR A 179 -25.52 -4.82 0.18
CA THR A 179 -26.83 -5.38 -0.20
C THR A 179 -26.73 -6.54 -1.19
N ARG A 180 -25.58 -6.69 -1.86
CA ARG A 180 -25.37 -7.65 -2.96
C ARG A 180 -24.48 -8.82 -2.59
N PHE A 181 -23.58 -8.61 -1.63
CA PHE A 181 -22.58 -9.58 -1.21
C PHE A 181 -22.69 -9.88 0.29
N ASP A 182 -22.53 -11.16 0.63
CA ASP A 182 -22.26 -11.56 2.00
C ASP A 182 -20.82 -11.16 2.42
N ASP A 183 -20.42 -11.51 3.65
CA ASP A 183 -19.08 -11.17 4.14
C ASP A 183 -17.96 -11.75 3.28
N LYS A 184 -18.17 -12.94 2.70
CA LYS A 184 -17.21 -13.61 1.83
C LYS A 184 -17.08 -12.90 0.50
N GLY A 185 -18.20 -12.53 -0.13
CA GLY A 185 -18.22 -11.75 -1.36
C GLY A 185 -17.59 -10.36 -1.16
N LEU A 186 -17.89 -9.69 -0.04
CA LEU A 186 -17.24 -8.42 0.31
C LEU A 186 -15.72 -8.59 0.47
N ALA A 187 -15.27 -9.64 1.16
CA ALA A 187 -13.84 -9.93 1.28
C ALA A 187 -13.19 -10.19 -0.09
N ASN A 188 -13.83 -10.94 -0.97
CA ASN A 188 -13.33 -11.19 -2.32
C ASN A 188 -13.24 -9.91 -3.16
N VAL A 189 -14.23 -9.01 -3.07
CA VAL A 189 -14.19 -7.69 -3.71
C VAL A 189 -12.95 -6.91 -3.24
N LEU A 190 -12.69 -6.87 -1.93
CA LEU A 190 -11.51 -6.19 -1.38
C LEU A 190 -10.20 -6.84 -1.86
N LEU A 191 -10.12 -8.18 -1.88
CA LEU A 191 -8.95 -8.90 -2.36
C LEU A 191 -8.69 -8.66 -3.86
N GLY A 192 -9.74 -8.65 -4.69
CA GLY A 192 -9.62 -8.35 -6.11
C GLY A 192 -9.07 -6.94 -6.39
N SER A 193 -9.44 -5.95 -5.55
CA SER A 193 -8.92 -4.59 -5.68
C SER A 193 -7.41 -4.49 -5.42
N LYS A 194 -6.88 -5.38 -4.59
CA LYS A 194 -5.50 -5.38 -4.10
C LYS A 194 -4.49 -5.94 -5.11
N VAL A 195 -4.95 -6.70 -6.11
CA VAL A 195 -4.09 -7.41 -7.07
C VAL A 195 -3.87 -6.64 -8.38
N GLY A 196 -4.60 -5.55 -8.66
CA GLY A 196 -4.60 -5.01 -10.03
C GLY A 196 -4.94 -3.55 -10.28
N PHE A 197 -5.12 -2.69 -9.27
CA PHE A 197 -5.62 -1.33 -9.53
C PHE A 197 -4.75 -0.26 -8.87
N GLY A 198 -4.03 0.49 -9.72
CA GLY A 198 -3.12 1.56 -9.32
C GLY A 198 -3.81 2.74 -8.62
N LYS A 199 -3.01 3.78 -8.33
CA LYS A 199 -3.26 5.04 -7.57
C LYS A 199 -4.58 5.83 -7.82
N LYS A 200 -5.54 5.33 -8.59
CA LYS A 200 -6.79 5.99 -8.98
C LYS A 200 -7.99 5.70 -8.06
N PHE A 201 -7.92 4.67 -7.21
CA PHE A 201 -8.95 4.30 -6.23
C PHE A 201 -8.31 4.13 -4.86
N ASP A 202 -8.85 4.82 -3.85
CA ASP A 202 -8.35 4.74 -2.47
C ASP A 202 -9.09 3.60 -1.75
N TYR A 203 -8.58 2.38 -1.92
CA TYR A 203 -9.21 1.19 -1.38
C TYR A 203 -9.25 1.20 0.15
N HIS A 204 -8.37 1.95 0.83
CA HIS A 204 -8.36 2.05 2.29
C HIS A 204 -9.69 2.59 2.85
N LYS A 205 -10.34 3.53 2.14
CA LYS A 205 -11.64 4.07 2.57
C LYS A 205 -12.76 3.04 2.51
N LEU A 206 -12.73 2.15 1.51
CA LEU A 206 -13.69 1.06 1.41
C LEU A 206 -13.36 -0.06 2.41
N ASP A 207 -12.08 -0.42 2.53
CA ASP A 207 -11.56 -1.35 3.56
C ASP A 207 -12.03 -0.91 4.95
N ASP A 208 -11.91 0.37 5.30
CA ASP A 208 -12.30 0.89 6.62
C ASP A 208 -13.79 0.68 6.94
N LEU A 209 -14.67 0.85 5.94
CA LEU A 209 -16.12 0.67 6.08
C LEU A 209 -16.48 -0.82 6.23
N VAL A 210 -15.87 -1.69 5.42
CA VAL A 210 -16.09 -3.15 5.49
C VAL A 210 -15.51 -3.71 6.78
N VAL A 211 -14.32 -3.26 7.21
CA VAL A 211 -13.74 -3.62 8.49
C VAL A 211 -14.65 -3.18 9.64
N GLN A 212 -15.19 -1.96 9.60
CA GLN A 212 -16.13 -1.49 10.63
C GLN A 212 -17.38 -2.37 10.69
N LYS A 213 -17.92 -2.79 9.54
CA LYS A 213 -19.02 -3.76 9.50
C LYS A 213 -18.68 -5.06 10.24
N TRP A 214 -17.49 -5.62 10.00
CA TRP A 214 -17.05 -6.85 10.66
C TRP A 214 -16.86 -6.65 12.17
N VAL A 215 -16.36 -5.48 12.60
CA VAL A 215 -16.24 -5.09 14.01
C VAL A 215 -17.63 -5.00 14.67
N ASP A 216 -18.55 -4.25 14.05
CA ASP A 216 -19.92 -4.05 14.56
C ASP A 216 -20.70 -5.38 14.64
N SER A 217 -20.44 -6.27 13.67
CA SER A 217 -21.02 -7.62 13.63
C SER A 217 -20.32 -8.62 14.57
N LYS A 218 -19.31 -8.17 15.34
CA LYS A 218 -18.53 -8.98 16.28
C LYS A 218 -17.93 -10.25 15.66
N LYS A 219 -17.49 -10.18 14.40
CA LYS A 219 -16.77 -11.31 13.77
C LYS A 219 -15.58 -11.73 14.61
N THR A 220 -15.20 -13.00 14.61
CA THR A 220 -13.99 -13.41 15.34
C THR A 220 -12.74 -13.03 14.55
N VAL A 221 -11.60 -12.99 15.25
CA VAL A 221 -10.27 -12.82 14.61
C VAL A 221 -10.02 -13.90 13.56
N ASP A 222 -10.52 -15.11 13.83
CA ASP A 222 -10.37 -16.29 12.99
C ASP A 222 -11.26 -16.19 11.75
N ASP A 223 -12.53 -15.79 11.91
CA ASP A 223 -13.43 -15.60 10.78
C ASP A 223 -12.86 -14.60 9.77
N VAL A 224 -12.33 -13.47 10.25
CA VAL A 224 -11.75 -12.46 9.36
C VAL A 224 -10.44 -12.95 8.73
N TYR A 225 -9.66 -13.76 9.44
CA TYR A 225 -8.46 -14.40 8.87
C TYR A 225 -8.82 -15.36 7.72
N GLU A 226 -9.91 -16.12 7.85
CA GLU A 226 -10.44 -17.00 6.78
C GLU A 226 -11.03 -16.22 5.61
N LEU A 227 -11.83 -15.18 5.89
CA LEU A 227 -12.45 -14.34 4.86
C LEU A 227 -11.39 -13.71 3.95
N LEU A 228 -10.27 -13.31 4.55
CA LEU A 228 -9.13 -12.72 3.86
C LEU A 228 -8.16 -13.76 3.27
N LYS A 229 -8.48 -15.06 3.38
CA LYS A 229 -7.73 -16.20 2.81
C LYS A 229 -6.27 -16.25 3.24
N LEU A 230 -5.97 -15.84 4.47
CA LEU A 230 -4.58 -15.69 4.95
C LEU A 230 -3.89 -17.02 5.29
N ARG A 231 -4.65 -18.12 5.49
CA ARG A 231 -4.10 -19.45 5.80
C ARG A 231 -3.23 -20.08 4.73
N ASN A 232 -3.46 -19.71 3.47
CA ASN A 232 -2.82 -20.35 2.31
C ASN A 232 -1.87 -19.39 1.58
N VAL A 233 -1.47 -18.31 2.25
CA VAL A 233 -0.49 -17.38 1.71
C VAL A 233 0.89 -18.00 1.88
N GLU A 234 1.77 -17.83 0.91
CA GLU A 234 3.16 -18.29 1.02
C GLU A 234 3.92 -17.43 2.04
N SER A 235 4.78 -18.07 2.84
CA SER A 235 5.50 -17.41 3.93
C SER A 235 6.33 -16.19 3.49
N SER A 236 6.95 -16.25 2.30
CA SER A 236 7.73 -15.16 1.71
C SER A 236 6.87 -13.98 1.23
N ASP A 237 5.59 -14.21 0.99
CA ASP A 237 4.66 -13.21 0.48
C ASP A 237 3.74 -12.65 1.57
N PHE A 238 3.82 -13.20 2.78
CA PHE A 238 2.84 -12.96 3.83
C PHE A 238 2.78 -11.48 4.24
N LEU A 239 3.90 -10.87 4.61
CA LEU A 239 3.90 -9.47 5.06
C LEU A 239 3.74 -8.46 3.93
N GLN A 240 3.99 -8.82 2.68
CA GLN A 240 3.68 -7.95 1.54
C GLN A 240 2.22 -8.04 1.10
N ASN A 241 1.48 -9.08 1.54
CA ASN A 241 0.08 -9.24 1.18
C ASN A 241 -0.79 -8.15 1.86
N PRO A 242 -1.41 -7.24 1.09
CA PRO A 242 -2.21 -6.14 1.63
C PRO A 242 -3.44 -6.60 2.42
N ALA A 243 -3.90 -7.84 2.23
CA ALA A 243 -4.95 -8.43 3.07
C ALA A 243 -4.53 -8.55 4.54
N VAL A 244 -3.24 -8.70 4.82
CA VAL A 244 -2.72 -8.74 6.20
C VAL A 244 -2.91 -7.38 6.88
N ASN A 245 -2.70 -6.26 6.17
CA ASN A 245 -2.99 -4.93 6.72
C ASN A 245 -4.49 -4.75 7.01
N THR A 246 -5.38 -5.25 6.16
CA THR A 246 -6.83 -5.24 6.43
C THR A 246 -7.15 -6.02 7.71
N TRP A 247 -6.54 -7.20 7.89
CA TRP A 247 -6.71 -8.01 9.10
C TRP A 247 -6.16 -7.29 10.35
N VAL A 248 -4.98 -6.69 10.26
CA VAL A 248 -4.39 -5.89 11.35
C VAL A 248 -5.29 -4.71 11.70
N SER A 249 -5.82 -4.00 10.70
CA SER A 249 -6.76 -2.90 10.90
C SER A 249 -8.06 -3.34 11.58
N PHE A 250 -8.56 -4.55 11.24
CA PHE A 250 -9.69 -5.15 11.94
C PHE A 250 -9.38 -5.41 13.41
N VAL A 251 -8.27 -6.10 13.71
CA VAL A 251 -7.86 -6.42 15.08
C VAL A 251 -7.64 -5.15 15.91
N THR A 252 -6.98 -4.13 15.34
CA THR A 252 -6.72 -2.87 16.04
C THR A 252 -8.01 -2.10 16.38
N LYS A 253 -9.08 -2.25 15.60
CA LYS A 253 -10.39 -1.63 15.89
C LYS A 253 -11.24 -2.43 16.89
N ARG A 254 -10.85 -3.66 17.25
CA ARG A 254 -11.55 -4.52 18.21
C ARG A 254 -11.17 -4.19 19.66
N LEU A 255 -11.75 -3.10 20.17
CA LEU A 255 -11.53 -2.64 21.56
C LEU A 255 -12.15 -3.57 22.63
N ASP A 256 -13.03 -4.47 22.22
CA ASP A 256 -13.71 -5.45 23.07
C ASP A 256 -12.87 -6.70 23.37
N ILE A 257 -11.71 -6.87 22.72
CA ILE A 257 -10.77 -7.95 23.01
C ILE A 257 -9.69 -7.39 23.95
N PRO A 258 -9.82 -7.55 25.29
CA PRO A 258 -8.84 -7.02 26.22
C PRO A 258 -7.44 -7.62 25.99
N ASN A 259 -6.42 -6.78 26.12
CA ASN A 259 -5.00 -7.17 26.24
C ASN A 259 -4.36 -7.95 25.08
N THR A 260 -4.88 -7.89 23.85
CA THR A 260 -4.22 -8.63 22.75
C THR A 260 -3.72 -7.71 21.64
N SER A 261 -2.40 -7.53 21.62
CA SER A 261 -1.65 -6.84 20.57
C SER A 261 -1.86 -7.52 19.20
N PRO A 262 -2.07 -6.77 18.10
CA PRO A 262 -2.20 -7.35 16.76
C PRO A 262 -0.95 -8.16 16.36
N HIS A 263 0.23 -7.78 16.85
CA HIS A 263 1.49 -8.51 16.68
C HIS A 263 1.41 -9.92 17.28
N GLU A 264 0.88 -10.03 18.50
CA GLU A 264 0.76 -11.30 19.23
C GLU A 264 -0.26 -12.23 18.57
N LEU A 265 -1.41 -11.69 18.14
CA LEU A 265 -2.41 -12.48 17.42
C LEU A 265 -1.87 -12.98 16.08
N LEU A 266 -1.17 -12.12 15.34
CA LEU A 266 -0.59 -12.51 14.06
C LEU A 266 0.46 -13.59 14.27
N TYR A 267 1.35 -13.40 15.25
CA TYR A 267 2.37 -14.37 15.64
C TYR A 267 1.75 -15.73 15.97
N ARG A 268 0.69 -15.78 16.79
CA ARG A 268 -0.04 -17.03 17.11
C ARG A 268 -0.60 -17.72 15.88
N LYS A 269 -1.10 -16.97 14.89
CA LYS A 269 -1.53 -17.56 13.62
C LYS A 269 -0.35 -18.17 12.87
N LEU A 270 0.75 -17.43 12.77
CA LEU A 270 1.90 -17.88 11.99
C LEU A 270 2.59 -19.11 12.57
N ILE A 271 2.73 -19.24 13.89
CA ILE A 271 3.35 -20.44 14.49
C ILE A 271 2.50 -21.70 14.32
N THR A 272 1.20 -21.56 14.03
CA THR A 272 0.33 -22.70 13.71
C THR A 272 0.31 -23.02 12.21
N GLN A 273 0.73 -22.07 11.37
CA GLN A 273 0.67 -22.17 9.91
C GLN A 273 2.01 -22.52 9.28
N TYR A 274 3.12 -22.09 9.89
CA TYR A 274 4.45 -22.23 9.35
C TYR A 274 5.39 -22.91 10.34
N ASP A 275 6.32 -23.69 9.80
CA ASP A 275 7.50 -24.17 10.52
C ASP A 275 8.54 -23.06 10.71
N ASP A 276 9.67 -23.37 11.36
CA ASP A 276 10.73 -22.38 11.61
C ASP A 276 11.30 -21.78 10.31
N LYS A 277 11.35 -22.55 9.22
CA LYS A 277 11.82 -22.06 7.91
C LYS A 277 10.82 -21.08 7.30
N GLY A 278 9.53 -21.36 7.38
CA GLY A 278 8.48 -20.44 6.97
C GLY A 278 8.47 -19.17 7.82
N LEU A 279 8.63 -19.28 9.14
CA LEU A 279 8.77 -18.10 10.01
C LEU A 279 10.00 -17.27 9.66
N ALA A 280 11.11 -17.90 9.30
CA ALA A 280 12.29 -17.18 8.81
C ALA A 280 12.01 -16.45 7.50
N ASN A 281 11.30 -17.07 6.55
CA ASN A 281 10.88 -16.39 5.32
C ASN A 281 9.98 -15.18 5.61
N VAL A 282 9.09 -15.26 6.61
CA VAL A 282 8.27 -14.11 7.06
C VAL A 282 9.16 -12.97 7.56
N LEU A 283 10.16 -13.26 8.40
CA LEU A 283 11.11 -12.24 8.88
C LEU A 283 11.85 -11.56 7.73
N LEU A 284 12.28 -12.34 6.74
CA LEU A 284 13.05 -11.87 5.58
C LEU A 284 12.20 -11.23 4.47
N SER A 285 10.88 -11.41 4.50
CA SER A 285 10.00 -10.89 3.45
C SER A 285 9.97 -9.36 3.42
N PRO A 286 9.81 -8.75 2.23
CA PRO A 286 9.49 -7.34 2.11
C PRO A 286 8.25 -7.00 2.95
N LYS A 287 8.35 -5.91 3.71
CA LYS A 287 7.24 -5.44 4.55
C LYS A 287 6.27 -4.62 3.70
N GLY A 288 4.98 -4.92 3.77
CA GLY A 288 3.93 -4.16 3.10
C GLY A 288 3.65 -2.79 3.75
N ASP A 289 2.60 -2.10 3.29
CA ASP A 289 2.18 -0.81 3.85
C ASP A 289 1.22 -1.02 5.02
N PHE A 290 1.76 -1.02 6.25
CA PHE A 290 0.98 -1.14 7.49
C PHE A 290 0.79 0.21 8.22
N GLY A 291 1.52 1.25 7.81
CA GLY A 291 1.64 2.51 8.54
C GLY A 291 2.11 2.33 10.00
N GLU A 292 1.78 3.29 10.86
CA GLU A 292 2.15 3.26 12.30
C GLU A 292 1.36 2.24 13.13
N LYS A 293 0.40 1.52 12.52
CA LYS A 293 -0.46 0.56 13.22
C LYS A 293 0.25 -0.74 13.58
N PHE A 294 1.41 -1.01 12.96
CA PHE A 294 2.17 -2.24 13.14
C PHE A 294 3.67 -1.97 13.29
N ASP A 295 4.21 -2.37 14.43
CA ASP A 295 5.61 -2.29 14.84
C ASP A 295 6.29 -3.63 14.52
N PHE A 296 7.01 -3.66 13.39
CA PHE A 296 7.72 -4.85 12.93
C PHE A 296 8.81 -5.30 13.90
N LEU A 297 9.46 -4.39 14.63
CA LEU A 297 10.48 -4.78 15.61
C LEU A 297 9.83 -5.57 16.74
N LYS A 298 8.66 -5.14 17.24
CA LYS A 298 7.93 -5.92 18.25
C LYS A 298 7.49 -7.27 17.72
N PHE A 299 7.01 -7.33 16.49
CA PHE A 299 6.56 -8.58 15.87
C PHE A 299 7.71 -9.56 15.63
N ASP A 300 8.79 -9.12 14.98
CA ASP A 300 9.96 -9.93 14.67
C ASP A 300 10.56 -10.50 15.97
N ASN A 301 10.58 -9.70 17.04
CA ASN A 301 11.01 -10.14 18.37
C ASN A 301 10.20 -11.32 18.95
N LEU A 302 8.92 -11.47 18.63
CA LEU A 302 8.12 -12.62 19.08
C LEU A 302 8.61 -13.92 18.43
N ILE A 303 8.94 -13.87 17.13
CA ILE A 303 9.48 -15.01 16.39
C ILE A 303 10.88 -15.36 16.90
N LEU A 304 11.74 -14.36 17.10
CA LEU A 304 13.08 -14.61 17.64
C LEU A 304 13.02 -15.17 19.07
N GLN A 305 12.08 -14.69 19.90
CA GLN A 305 11.88 -15.23 21.24
C GLN A 305 11.40 -16.69 21.20
N LYS A 306 10.50 -17.06 20.28
CA LYS A 306 10.12 -18.45 20.05
C LYS A 306 11.34 -19.34 19.79
N TRP A 307 12.26 -18.88 18.94
CA TRP A 307 13.46 -19.65 18.62
C TRP A 307 14.33 -19.86 19.88
N VAL A 308 14.53 -18.81 20.68
CA VAL A 308 15.25 -18.91 21.97
C VAL A 308 14.56 -19.89 22.93
N ASP A 309 13.24 -19.79 23.07
CA ASP A 309 12.46 -20.62 23.98
C ASP A 309 12.47 -22.10 23.55
N SER A 310 12.49 -22.35 22.24
CA SER A 310 12.61 -23.68 21.66
C SER A 310 14.03 -24.26 21.66
N GLY A 311 15.03 -23.52 22.18
CA GLY A 311 16.41 -23.97 22.30
C GLY A 311 17.20 -23.96 20.99
N LYS A 312 16.80 -23.15 20.00
CA LYS A 312 17.58 -22.97 18.77
C LYS A 312 18.98 -22.44 19.10
N THR A 313 19.97 -22.94 18.39
CA THR A 313 21.36 -22.47 18.52
C THR A 313 21.62 -21.25 17.65
N VAL A 314 22.77 -20.61 17.89
CA VAL A 314 23.31 -19.53 17.05
C VAL A 314 23.41 -19.97 15.59
N ASP A 315 23.77 -21.22 15.35
CA ASP A 315 23.96 -21.80 14.02
C ASP A 315 22.63 -22.10 13.34
N ASP A 316 21.66 -22.65 14.07
CA ASP A 316 20.32 -22.88 13.53
C ASP A 316 19.68 -21.57 13.07
N ALA A 317 19.78 -20.51 13.88
CA ALA A 317 19.26 -19.19 13.53
C ALA A 317 19.99 -18.58 12.32
N TYR A 318 21.31 -18.77 12.25
CA TYR A 318 22.12 -18.30 11.11
C TYR A 318 21.68 -18.96 9.79
N ASP A 319 21.35 -20.25 9.85
CA ASP A 319 20.93 -21.05 8.71
C ASP A 319 19.49 -20.75 8.28
N LEU A 320 18.59 -20.61 9.26
CA LEU A 320 17.21 -20.17 9.01
C LEU A 320 17.16 -18.79 8.34
N LEU A 321 18.01 -17.88 8.78
CA LEU A 321 18.12 -16.52 8.23
C LEU A 321 18.97 -16.44 6.95
N LYS A 322 19.44 -17.59 6.43
CA LYS A 322 20.15 -17.71 5.15
C LYS A 322 21.41 -16.85 5.07
N LEU A 323 22.18 -16.79 6.16
CA LEU A 323 23.37 -15.94 6.25
C LEU A 323 24.66 -16.62 5.78
N ARG A 324 24.64 -17.93 5.47
CA ARG A 324 25.81 -18.65 4.93
C ARG A 324 26.05 -18.33 3.46
N ASN A 325 27.33 -18.18 3.10
CA ASN A 325 27.77 -18.02 1.71
C ASN A 325 27.07 -16.85 1.00
N VAL A 326 26.74 -15.80 1.76
CA VAL A 326 26.21 -14.55 1.23
C VAL A 326 27.39 -13.67 0.84
N GLU A 327 27.31 -12.95 -0.27
CA GLU A 327 28.34 -11.97 -0.63
C GLU A 327 28.44 -10.88 0.44
N SER A 328 29.66 -10.40 0.74
CA SER A 328 29.87 -9.46 1.84
C SER A 328 29.06 -8.16 1.71
N SER A 329 28.76 -7.73 0.47
CA SER A 329 27.91 -6.57 0.19
C SER A 329 26.46 -6.79 0.57
N ASP A 330 25.93 -7.98 0.28
CA ASP A 330 24.52 -8.33 0.49
C ASP A 330 24.26 -8.68 1.96
N PHE A 331 25.27 -9.24 2.62
CA PHE A 331 25.26 -9.54 4.05
C PHE A 331 24.96 -8.31 4.91
N LEU A 332 25.56 -7.16 4.54
CA LEU A 332 25.39 -5.89 5.24
C LEU A 332 24.02 -5.23 4.99
N GLN A 333 23.41 -5.49 3.83
CA GLN A 333 22.12 -4.90 3.45
C GLN A 333 20.93 -5.75 3.88
N SER A 334 21.18 -6.95 4.39
CA SER A 334 20.13 -7.91 4.68
C SER A 334 19.49 -7.66 6.05
N PRO A 335 18.14 -7.63 6.13
CA PRO A 335 17.43 -7.66 7.41
C PRO A 335 17.71 -8.96 8.20
N ALA A 336 18.30 -9.97 7.56
CA ALA A 336 18.75 -11.20 8.21
C ALA A 336 19.79 -10.93 9.30
N LEU A 337 20.76 -10.04 9.06
CA LEU A 337 21.85 -9.79 10.01
C LEU A 337 21.33 -9.15 11.29
N GLU A 338 20.46 -8.14 11.17
CA GLU A 338 19.85 -7.49 12.34
C GLU A 338 19.01 -8.48 13.17
N ASN A 339 18.24 -9.34 12.50
CA ASN A 339 17.44 -10.37 13.14
C ASN A 339 18.33 -11.41 13.85
N TRP A 340 19.42 -11.83 13.22
CA TRP A 340 20.36 -12.77 13.82
C TRP A 340 21.08 -12.18 15.03
N LEU A 341 21.57 -10.94 14.93
CA LEU A 341 22.20 -10.24 16.07
C LEU A 341 21.20 -10.06 17.23
N SER A 342 19.95 -9.69 16.92
CA SER A 342 18.89 -9.57 17.92
C SER A 342 18.57 -10.91 18.60
N PHE A 343 18.57 -12.01 17.85
CA PHE A 343 18.45 -13.35 18.40
C PHE A 343 19.62 -13.70 19.32
N VAL A 344 20.86 -13.46 18.88
CA VAL A 344 22.06 -13.71 19.68
C VAL A 344 22.02 -12.92 20.98
N THR A 345 21.70 -11.62 20.94
CA THR A 345 21.56 -10.80 22.15
C THR A 345 20.57 -11.41 23.16
N LYS A 346 19.43 -11.92 22.70
CA LYS A 346 18.43 -12.59 23.56
C LYS A 346 18.91 -13.94 24.10
N LEU A 347 19.65 -14.69 23.29
CA LEU A 347 20.17 -15.99 23.70
C LEU A 347 21.29 -15.80 24.73
N SER A 348 22.21 -14.86 24.50
CA SER A 348 23.35 -14.58 25.38
C SER A 348 22.91 -14.03 26.74
N SER A 349 21.87 -13.19 26.77
CA SER A 349 21.29 -12.71 28.04
C SER A 349 20.65 -13.82 28.87
N ARG A 350 20.27 -14.95 28.26
CA ARG A 350 19.76 -16.13 28.96
C ARG A 350 20.87 -17.04 29.52
N LEU A 351 22.06 -17.00 28.92
CA LEU A 351 23.15 -17.94 29.21
C LEU A 351 24.20 -17.41 30.20
N ASP A 352 24.06 -16.17 30.70
CA ASP A 352 25.01 -15.51 31.61
C ASP A 352 26.49 -15.69 31.22
N ASN A 353 26.79 -15.62 29.92
CA ASN A 353 28.15 -15.79 29.41
C ASN A 353 28.62 -14.57 28.59
N PRO A 354 29.47 -13.69 29.17
CA PRO A 354 29.93 -12.47 28.51
C PRO A 354 30.85 -12.74 27.30
N ASN A 355 31.45 -13.92 27.17
CA ASN A 355 32.35 -14.28 26.06
C ASN A 355 31.61 -14.91 24.86
N LYS A 356 30.27 -14.78 24.82
CA LYS A 356 29.41 -15.27 23.74
C LYS A 356 28.43 -14.18 23.30
N GLY A 357 28.87 -12.93 23.27
CA GLY A 357 28.06 -11.81 22.80
C GLY A 357 27.89 -11.79 21.28
N PRO A 358 27.08 -10.86 20.75
CA PRO A 358 26.95 -10.66 19.32
C PRO A 358 28.28 -10.43 18.58
N PRO A 359 29.24 -9.61 19.09
CA PRO A 359 30.51 -9.39 18.40
C PRO A 359 31.36 -10.65 18.26
N GLU A 360 31.52 -11.44 19.33
CA GLU A 360 32.39 -12.63 19.33
C GLU A 360 31.81 -13.75 18.45
N LEU A 361 30.49 -13.94 18.50
CA LEU A 361 29.82 -14.93 17.67
C LEU A 361 29.78 -14.51 16.20
N LEU A 362 29.56 -13.22 15.91
CA LEU A 362 29.62 -12.70 14.55
C LEU A 362 31.03 -12.87 13.98
N TYR A 363 32.07 -12.53 14.76
CA TYR A 363 33.46 -12.71 14.37
C TYR A 363 33.74 -14.15 13.89
N GLY A 364 33.35 -15.15 14.68
CA GLY A 364 33.51 -16.56 14.32
C GLY A 364 32.84 -16.94 13.00
N LYS A 365 31.66 -16.38 12.70
CA LYS A 365 30.97 -16.59 11.42
C LYS A 365 31.69 -15.90 10.26
N LEU A 366 32.08 -14.64 10.45
CA LEU A 366 32.74 -13.84 9.42
C LEU A 366 34.07 -14.47 9.00
N VAL A 367 34.95 -14.84 9.95
CA VAL A 367 36.27 -15.42 9.60
C VAL A 367 36.18 -16.80 8.97
N SER A 368 35.06 -17.51 9.16
CA SER A 368 34.82 -18.81 8.54
C SER A 368 34.35 -18.72 7.09
N GLN A 369 33.75 -17.59 6.68
CA GLN A 369 33.18 -17.44 5.34
C GLN A 369 33.89 -16.42 4.46
N TYR A 370 34.58 -15.44 5.05
CA TYR A 370 35.16 -14.32 4.32
C TYR A 370 36.68 -14.28 4.42
N ASN A 371 37.31 -13.90 3.30
CA ASN A 371 38.73 -13.55 3.28
C ASN A 371 38.98 -12.16 3.89
N ASP A 372 40.24 -11.78 4.09
CA ASP A 372 40.57 -10.51 4.75
C ASP A 372 40.06 -9.26 4.00
N ASN A 373 39.97 -9.30 2.66
CA ASN A 373 39.45 -8.16 1.88
C ASN A 373 37.94 -8.00 2.11
N GLU A 374 37.20 -9.11 2.14
CA GLU A 374 35.77 -9.14 2.43
C GLU A 374 35.49 -8.74 3.89
N LEU A 375 36.28 -9.24 4.83
CA LEU A 375 36.22 -8.84 6.24
C LEU A 375 36.42 -7.33 6.40
N ALA A 376 37.42 -6.76 5.73
CA ALA A 376 37.65 -5.32 5.72
C ALA A 376 36.42 -4.56 5.20
N ASN A 377 35.79 -5.02 4.12
CA ASN A 377 34.56 -4.39 3.61
C ASN A 377 33.40 -4.48 4.63
N VAL A 378 33.26 -5.62 5.32
CA VAL A 378 32.23 -5.82 6.35
C VAL A 378 32.43 -4.84 7.51
N LEU A 379 33.63 -4.71 8.05
CA LEU A 379 33.92 -3.77 9.15
C LEU A 379 33.57 -2.33 8.77
N LEU A 380 33.96 -1.90 7.57
CA LEU A 380 33.67 -0.56 7.08
C LEU A 380 32.17 -0.31 6.91
N GLY A 381 31.40 -1.35 6.58
CA GLY A 381 29.95 -1.28 6.41
C GLY A 381 29.14 -1.31 7.71
N LEU A 382 29.72 -1.76 8.83
CA LEU A 382 29.03 -1.94 10.11
C LEU A 382 29.05 -0.71 11.04
N LYS A 383 29.56 0.43 10.56
CA LYS A 383 29.69 1.67 11.33
C LYS A 383 28.35 2.37 11.61
N GLY A 384 28.33 3.26 12.61
CA GLY A 384 27.17 4.11 12.95
C GLY A 384 26.19 3.47 13.95
N GLY A 385 24.95 3.99 13.99
CA GLY A 385 23.96 3.60 15.01
C GLY A 385 23.57 2.11 15.02
N PHE A 386 23.73 1.42 13.88
CA PHE A 386 23.60 -0.04 13.81
C PHE A 386 24.71 -0.75 14.62
N GLY A 387 25.97 -0.34 14.43
CA GLY A 387 27.11 -0.88 15.16
C GLY A 387 27.05 -0.60 16.66
N GLU A 388 26.56 0.58 17.06
CA GLU A 388 26.38 0.93 18.48
C GLU A 388 25.35 0.02 19.16
N LYS A 389 24.20 -0.24 18.52
CA LYS A 389 23.13 -1.10 19.05
C LYS A 389 23.60 -2.51 19.44
N PHE A 390 24.59 -3.05 18.74
CA PHE A 390 25.10 -4.41 18.93
C PHE A 390 26.56 -4.45 19.41
N GLU A 391 27.11 -3.32 19.86
CA GLU A 391 28.50 -3.19 20.32
C GLU A 391 29.55 -3.67 19.30
N LEU A 392 29.30 -3.48 18.00
CA LEU A 392 30.15 -3.99 16.92
C LEU A 392 31.52 -3.31 16.84
N HIS A 393 31.78 -2.25 17.61
CA HIS A 393 33.14 -1.73 17.79
C HIS A 393 34.09 -2.80 18.39
N LYS A 394 33.57 -3.75 19.18
CA LYS A 394 34.36 -4.89 19.69
C LYS A 394 34.73 -5.87 18.57
N LEU A 395 33.96 -5.92 17.49
CA LEU A 395 34.28 -6.73 16.31
C LEU A 395 35.50 -6.17 15.58
N ASP A 396 35.63 -4.85 15.49
CA ASP A 396 36.83 -4.20 14.94
C ASP A 396 38.07 -4.68 15.69
N ASP A 397 38.05 -4.61 17.03
CA ASP A 397 39.17 -5.05 17.87
C ASP A 397 39.55 -6.52 17.63
N LEU A 398 38.58 -7.42 17.46
CA LEU A 398 38.82 -8.85 17.20
C LEU A 398 39.45 -9.07 15.83
N VAL A 399 38.98 -8.39 14.78
CA VAL A 399 39.55 -8.53 13.43
C VAL A 399 40.93 -7.86 13.35
N LEU A 400 41.12 -6.70 13.98
CA LEU A 400 42.44 -6.09 14.08
C LEU A 400 43.42 -6.99 14.82
N GLN A 401 42.99 -7.66 15.89
CA GLN A 401 43.83 -8.64 16.58
C GLN A 401 44.22 -9.79 15.66
N LYS A 402 43.27 -10.36 14.91
CA LYS A 402 43.54 -11.41 13.93
C LYS A 402 44.61 -10.98 12.92
N TRP A 403 44.54 -9.75 12.42
CA TRP A 403 45.53 -9.25 11.47
C TRP A 403 46.92 -9.12 12.10
N VAL A 404 47.02 -8.63 13.33
CA VAL A 404 48.27 -8.60 14.11
C VAL A 404 48.82 -10.02 14.32
N ASP A 405 47.99 -10.94 14.82
CA ASP A 405 48.38 -12.33 15.11
C ASP A 405 48.79 -13.08 13.83
N SER A 406 48.23 -12.70 12.67
CA SER A 406 48.61 -13.24 11.36
C SER A 406 49.88 -12.62 10.76
N GLY A 407 50.49 -11.65 11.45
CA GLY A 407 51.72 -10.99 11.03
C GLY A 407 51.55 -9.96 9.90
N LYS A 408 50.35 -9.39 9.71
CA LYS A 408 50.17 -8.34 8.69
C LYS A 408 50.96 -7.09 9.04
N THR A 409 51.57 -6.49 8.03
CA THR A 409 52.25 -5.20 8.15
C THR A 409 51.28 -4.04 8.00
N VAL A 410 51.75 -2.84 8.34
CA VAL A 410 51.02 -1.58 8.11
C VAL A 410 50.65 -1.41 6.63
N ASP A 411 51.54 -1.82 5.71
CA ASP A 411 51.35 -1.72 4.27
C ASP A 411 50.35 -2.76 3.74
N ASP A 412 50.36 -3.97 4.32
CA ASP A 412 49.36 -5.00 3.98
C ASP A 412 47.96 -4.51 4.30
N VAL A 413 47.75 -3.95 5.51
CA VAL A 413 46.45 -3.43 5.95
C VAL A 413 46.09 -2.15 5.19
N TYR A 414 47.06 -1.31 4.82
CA TYR A 414 46.84 -0.15 3.95
C TYR A 414 46.25 -0.56 2.60
N THR A 415 46.82 -1.61 2.00
CA THR A 415 46.38 -2.17 0.73
C THR A 415 45.01 -2.84 0.86
N LEU A 416 44.80 -3.61 1.92
CA LEU A 416 43.56 -4.30 2.24
C LEU A 416 42.36 -3.33 2.34
N LEU A 417 42.58 -2.20 3.01
CA LEU A 417 41.59 -1.14 3.21
C LEU A 417 41.45 -0.19 2.00
N LYS A 418 42.24 -0.41 0.94
CA LYS A 418 42.18 0.35 -0.32
C LYS A 418 42.27 1.86 -0.09
N LEU A 419 43.24 2.31 0.71
CA LEU A 419 43.37 3.71 1.13
C LEU A 419 43.80 4.69 0.02
N GLY A 420 44.30 4.19 -1.11
CA GLY A 420 44.60 4.99 -2.30
C GLY A 420 46.00 5.65 -2.29
N ASP A 421 46.20 6.65 -3.15
CA ASP A 421 47.50 7.28 -3.44
C ASP A 421 47.89 8.42 -2.48
N GLY A 422 47.27 8.49 -1.30
CA GLY A 422 47.59 9.47 -0.25
C GLY A 422 46.97 10.86 -0.44
N LYS A 423 46.55 11.25 -1.65
CA LYS A 423 46.00 12.60 -1.91
C LYS A 423 44.62 12.85 -1.30
N THR A 424 43.82 11.79 -1.20
CA THR A 424 42.45 11.82 -0.66
C THR A 424 42.29 10.98 0.60
N ILE A 425 43.41 10.54 1.20
CA ILE A 425 43.41 9.58 2.32
C ILE A 425 42.65 10.10 3.55
N LEU A 426 42.74 11.40 3.84
CA LEU A 426 42.03 12.04 4.96
C LEU A 426 40.51 12.03 4.80
N GLN A 427 40.01 11.74 3.60
CA GLN A 427 38.58 11.63 3.28
C GLN A 427 38.13 10.17 3.20
N ASN A 428 39.06 9.21 3.28
CA ASN A 428 38.73 7.80 3.19
C ASN A 428 38.19 7.30 4.55
N PRO A 429 36.94 6.78 4.61
CA PRO A 429 36.34 6.32 5.87
C PRO A 429 37.05 5.11 6.49
N ALA A 430 37.94 4.45 5.75
CA ALA A 430 38.78 3.35 6.25
C ALA A 430 40.06 3.81 6.97
N LEU A 431 40.41 5.11 6.90
CA LEU A 431 41.61 5.64 7.52
C LEU A 431 41.64 5.39 9.03
N GLU A 432 40.50 5.58 9.71
CA GLU A 432 40.39 5.32 11.15
C GLU A 432 40.72 3.88 11.52
N THR A 433 40.25 2.92 10.71
CA THR A 433 40.51 1.49 10.92
C THR A 433 42.00 1.17 10.75
N TRP A 434 42.67 1.80 9.78
CA TRP A 434 44.11 1.66 9.58
C TRP A 434 44.93 2.29 10.71
N LEU A 435 44.54 3.48 11.19
CA LEU A 435 45.18 4.12 12.35
C LEU A 435 45.04 3.23 13.59
N ALA A 436 43.84 2.69 13.84
CA ALA A 436 43.58 1.77 14.94
C ALA A 436 44.45 0.50 14.85
N PHE A 437 44.61 -0.06 13.64
CA PHE A 437 45.53 -1.18 13.41
C PHE A 437 46.98 -0.83 13.80
N MET A 438 47.50 0.30 13.32
CA MET A 438 48.87 0.74 13.66
C MET A 438 49.06 0.94 15.15
N THR A 439 48.10 1.55 15.83
CA THR A 439 48.15 1.71 17.28
C THR A 439 48.19 0.36 17.98
N LYS A 440 47.41 -0.62 17.49
CA LYS A 440 47.36 -1.97 18.06
C LYS A 440 48.65 -2.75 17.81
N LEU A 441 49.21 -2.68 16.60
CA LEU A 441 50.46 -3.33 16.22
C LEU A 441 51.65 -2.83 17.06
N ASN A 442 51.68 -1.52 17.37
CA ASN A 442 52.73 -0.88 18.17
C ASN A 442 52.44 -0.89 19.68
N SER A 443 51.41 -1.59 20.15
CA SER A 443 51.11 -1.70 21.57
C SER A 443 52.16 -2.57 22.28
N PRO A 444 52.63 -2.20 23.49
CA PRO A 444 53.75 -2.87 24.18
C PRO A 444 53.54 -4.36 24.50
N LEU A 445 52.35 -4.92 24.28
CA LEU A 445 52.08 -6.36 24.37
C LEU A 445 52.56 -7.17 23.14
N HIS A 446 53.07 -6.51 22.09
CA HIS A 446 53.49 -7.17 20.85
C HIS A 446 54.83 -6.66 20.28
N ASN A 447 55.60 -5.88 21.04
CA ASN A 447 56.92 -5.43 20.60
C ASN A 447 57.99 -6.52 20.87
N PRO A 448 58.50 -7.24 19.84
CA PRO A 448 59.58 -8.23 20.03
C PRO A 448 60.95 -7.55 20.19
N TYR A 449 61.01 -6.21 20.12
CA TYR A 449 62.25 -5.43 20.04
C TYR A 449 62.47 -4.49 21.24
N GLU A 450 61.73 -4.65 22.34
CA GLU A 450 61.96 -3.89 23.57
C GLU A 450 62.69 -4.67 24.69
N GLU A 451 63.27 -5.83 24.37
CA GLU A 451 64.33 -6.44 25.18
C GLU A 451 65.66 -6.40 24.41
N THR A 452 66.39 -5.29 24.52
CA THR A 452 67.87 -5.26 24.69
C THR A 452 68.34 -3.85 25.02
#